data_AF-A0A0R2RVI9-F1
#
_entry.id   AF-A0A0R2RVI9-F1
#
_cell.length_a   1.000
_cell.length_b   1.000
_cell.length_c   1.000
_cell.angle_alpha   90.00
_cell.angle_beta   90.00
_cell.angle_gamma   90.00
#
_symmetry.space_group_name_H-M   'P 1'
#
loop_
_entity.id
_entity.type
_entity.pdbx_description
1 polymer ?
#
loop_
_entity_poly.entity_id
_entity_poly.type
_entity_poly.pdbx_seq_one_letter_code
_entity_poly.pdbx_strand_id
1 'polypeptide(L)'
;MLERYLQYFSLDNFLFISFEDEFLQKRDLTIKKILQFLEIDSSVLLNADIRSNPSSKEKSRMLKIMMKKTGWWRTLIKQIIPSLKIRQIMKNRIQRANISAFNPPKISQKERQNIYNSYFKDDIHNLEGLLNRDLSRWIPFN
;
A
#
# COMPACT_ATOMS: atom_id res chain seq x y z
N MET A 1 18.19 -12.09 -2.41
CA MET A 1 18.14 -10.78 -3.11
C MET A 1 19.18 -9.81 -2.56
N LEU A 2 19.20 -9.55 -1.25
CA LEU A 2 20.13 -8.61 -0.61
C LEU A 2 21.60 -8.96 -0.83
N GLU A 3 21.97 -10.24 -0.74
CA GLU A 3 23.34 -10.74 -0.99
C GLU A 3 23.93 -10.24 -2.32
N ARG A 4 23.11 -10.15 -3.38
CA ARG A 4 23.56 -9.65 -4.69
C ARG A 4 23.96 -8.18 -4.65
N TYR A 5 23.29 -7.37 -3.84
CA TYR A 5 23.66 -5.97 -3.67
C TYR A 5 24.87 -5.81 -2.74
N LEU A 6 24.99 -6.68 -1.74
CA LEU A 6 26.13 -6.69 -0.81
C LEU A 6 27.46 -7.07 -1.47
N GLN A 7 27.43 -7.63 -2.70
CA GLN A 7 28.63 -7.78 -3.53
C GLN A 7 29.25 -6.44 -3.96
N TYR A 8 28.47 -5.36 -3.95
CA TYR A 8 28.86 -4.04 -4.48
C TYR A 8 28.77 -2.91 -3.45
N PHE A 9 27.93 -3.05 -2.44
CA PHE A 9 27.65 -2.01 -1.44
C PHE A 9 27.78 -2.58 -0.03
N SER A 10 28.37 -1.82 0.91
CA SER A 10 28.39 -2.23 2.31
C SER A 10 27.00 -2.03 2.93
N LEU A 11 26.75 -2.68 4.08
CA LEU A 11 25.48 -2.53 4.80
C LEU A 11 25.16 -1.07 5.18
N ASP A 12 26.18 -0.23 5.38
CA ASP A 12 26.01 1.20 5.69
C ASP A 12 25.34 1.99 4.56
N ASN A 13 25.36 1.48 3.33
CA ASN A 13 24.63 2.06 2.20
C ASN A 13 23.15 1.65 2.14
N PHE A 14 22.64 0.95 3.15
CA PHE A 14 21.25 0.50 3.21
C PHE A 14 20.56 1.03 4.45
N LEU A 15 19.33 1.50 4.28
CA LEU A 15 18.43 1.78 5.39
C LEU A 15 17.33 0.73 5.46
N PHE A 16 17.37 -0.09 6.51
CA PHE A 16 16.31 -1.05 6.80
C PHE A 16 15.29 -0.45 7.75
N ILE A 17 14.01 -0.53 7.36
CA ILE A 17 12.88 0.00 8.10
C ILE A 17 11.85 -1.12 8.30
N SER A 18 11.52 -1.43 9.57
CA SER A 18 10.38 -2.30 9.87
C SER A 18 9.10 -1.53 9.60
N PHE A 19 8.27 -2.05 8.70
CA PHE A 19 7.00 -1.41 8.41
C PHE A 19 6.08 -1.43 9.63
N GLU A 20 6.02 -2.57 10.33
CA GLU A 20 5.12 -2.77 11.45
C GLU A 20 5.58 -2.12 12.75
N ASP A 21 6.89 -2.08 13.02
CA ASP A 21 7.44 -1.60 14.30
C ASP A 21 7.92 -0.16 14.26
N GLU A 22 8.45 0.29 13.11
CA GLU A 22 8.93 1.65 12.92
C GLU A 22 7.87 2.48 12.18
N PHE A 23 7.53 2.13 10.95
CA PHE A 23 6.75 3.03 10.10
C PHE A 23 5.32 3.23 10.59
N LEU A 24 4.60 2.17 10.96
CA LEU A 24 3.22 2.27 11.42
C LEU A 24 3.09 2.87 12.83
N GLN A 25 4.04 2.62 13.73
CA GLN A 25 3.96 3.03 15.14
C GLN A 25 4.65 4.37 15.40
N LYS A 26 5.71 4.67 14.66
CA LYS A 26 6.65 5.78 14.88
C LYS A 26 6.94 6.49 13.56
N ARG A 27 5.89 6.82 12.80
CA ARG A 27 5.98 7.35 11.43
C ARG A 27 6.89 8.58 11.32
N ASP A 28 6.72 9.56 12.20
CA ASP A 28 7.49 10.82 12.14
C ASP A 28 8.98 10.59 12.42
N LEU A 29 9.30 9.75 13.41
CA LEU A 29 10.67 9.34 13.70
C LEU A 29 11.28 8.55 12.54
N THR A 30 10.48 7.69 11.91
CA THR A 30 10.92 6.90 10.74
C THR A 30 11.20 7.78 9.54
N ILE A 31 10.34 8.77 9.27
CA ILE A 31 10.57 9.76 8.20
C ILE A 31 11.83 10.57 8.50
N LYS A 32 12.02 11.02 9.76
CA LYS A 32 13.26 11.71 10.15
C LYS A 32 14.50 10.85 9.92
N LYS A 33 14.45 9.56 10.26
CA LYS A 33 15.52 8.59 9.99
C LYS A 33 15.82 8.45 8.49
N ILE A 34 14.77 8.40 7.65
CA ILE A 34 14.91 8.39 6.18
C ILE A 34 15.59 9.66 5.69
N LEU A 35 15.14 10.84 6.14
CA LEU A 35 15.74 12.11 5.73
C LEU A 35 17.21 12.20 6.12
N GLN A 36 17.55 11.78 7.33
CA GLN A 36 18.95 11.72 7.80
C GLN A 36 19.81 10.79 6.95
N PHE A 37 19.31 9.59 6.62
CA PHE A 37 20.02 8.65 5.75
C PHE A 37 20.22 9.18 4.33
N LEU A 38 19.27 9.97 3.82
CA LEU A 38 19.37 10.63 2.51
C LEU A 38 20.13 11.96 2.56
N GLU A 39 20.67 12.35 3.72
CA GLU A 39 21.35 13.63 3.95
C GLU A 39 20.48 14.86 3.61
N ILE A 40 19.16 14.74 3.82
CA ILE A 40 18.19 15.82 3.66
C ILE A 40 17.93 16.48 5.01
N ASP A 41 17.81 17.80 5.02
CA ASP A 41 17.44 18.55 6.22
C ASP A 41 16.12 18.04 6.82
N SER A 42 16.20 17.52 8.04
CA SER A 42 15.05 17.01 8.79
C SER A 42 14.08 18.08 9.29
N SER A 43 14.40 19.37 9.11
CA SER A 43 13.51 20.50 9.43
C SER A 43 12.41 20.70 8.38
N VAL A 44 12.51 20.05 7.22
CA VAL A 44 11.53 20.17 6.12
C VAL A 44 10.15 19.70 6.57
N LEU A 45 9.15 20.55 6.36
CA LEU A 45 7.74 20.24 6.61
C LEU A 45 7.18 19.39 5.47
N LEU A 46 7.03 18.08 5.73
CA LEU A 46 6.43 17.13 4.80
C LEU A 46 4.97 16.86 5.14
N ASN A 47 4.09 16.92 4.14
CA ASN A 47 2.72 16.41 4.29
C ASN A 47 2.70 14.89 4.10
N ALA A 48 2.84 14.16 5.20
CA ALA A 48 2.86 12.69 5.22
C ALA A 48 1.45 12.04 5.24
N ASP A 49 0.38 12.84 5.25
CA ASP A 49 -1.01 12.36 5.36
C ASP A 49 -1.74 12.23 4.01
N ILE A 50 -1.00 12.33 2.91
CA ILE A 50 -1.53 12.15 1.57
C ILE A 50 -1.87 10.66 1.36
N ARG A 51 -3.13 10.37 1.08
CA ARG A 51 -3.61 9.03 0.71
C ARG A 51 -3.98 8.99 -0.77
N SER A 52 -3.23 8.22 -1.56
CA SER A 52 -3.51 8.00 -2.99
C SER A 52 -3.95 6.55 -3.25
N ASN A 53 -4.90 6.36 -4.17
CA ASN A 53 -5.32 5.04 -4.67
C ASN A 53 -5.62 4.00 -3.57
N PRO A 54 -6.39 4.33 -2.51
CA PRO A 54 -6.71 3.36 -1.48
C PRO A 54 -7.46 2.16 -2.09
N SER A 55 -7.12 0.97 -1.62
CA SER A 55 -7.78 -0.26 -2.04
C SER A 55 -9.29 -0.15 -1.78
N SER A 56 -10.07 -0.49 -2.78
CA SER A 56 -11.49 -0.22 -2.75
C SER A 56 -12.29 -1.21 -3.59
N LYS A 57 -13.53 -1.47 -3.17
CA LYS A 57 -14.47 -2.36 -3.85
C LYS A 57 -15.74 -1.63 -4.22
N GLU A 58 -16.43 -2.10 -5.25
CA GLU A 58 -17.78 -1.62 -5.54
C GLU A 58 -18.79 -2.02 -4.45
N LYS A 59 -19.67 -1.08 -4.10
CA LYS A 59 -20.89 -1.36 -3.32
C LYS A 59 -21.93 -2.07 -4.20
N SER A 60 -22.08 -1.62 -5.45
CA SER A 60 -22.96 -2.21 -6.45
C SER A 60 -22.21 -2.57 -7.72
N ARG A 61 -22.14 -3.88 -7.99
CA ARG A 61 -21.58 -4.44 -9.23
C ARG A 61 -22.42 -4.05 -10.45
N MET A 62 -23.74 -4.04 -10.32
CA MET A 62 -24.66 -3.65 -11.40
C MET A 62 -24.41 -2.19 -11.83
N LEU A 63 -24.29 -1.27 -10.86
CA LEU A 63 -23.99 0.13 -11.15
C LEU A 63 -22.64 0.28 -11.86
N LYS A 64 -21.59 -0.40 -11.37
CA LYS A 64 -20.26 -0.41 -12.00
C LYS A 64 -20.32 -0.90 -13.46
N ILE A 65 -21.09 -1.96 -13.72
CA ILE A 65 -21.27 -2.50 -15.07
C ILE A 65 -22.03 -1.50 -15.96
N MET A 66 -23.15 -0.94 -15.48
CA MET A 66 -23.94 0.04 -16.22
C MET A 66 -23.10 1.28 -16.57
N MET A 67 -22.31 1.80 -15.63
CA MET A 67 -21.43 2.95 -15.86
C MET A 67 -20.31 2.69 -16.88
N LYS A 68 -19.98 1.42 -17.17
CA LYS A 68 -19.02 1.02 -18.20
C LYS A 68 -19.68 0.79 -19.57
N LYS A 69 -20.93 0.31 -19.59
CA LYS A 69 -21.68 0.03 -20.83
C LYS A 69 -22.03 1.29 -21.61
N THR A 70 -21.95 1.23 -22.93
CA THR A 70 -22.52 2.22 -23.87
C THR A 70 -23.99 1.88 -24.17
N GLY A 71 -24.80 2.86 -24.59
CA GLY A 71 -26.23 2.62 -24.91
C GLY A 71 -27.01 3.92 -25.16
N TRP A 72 -28.27 3.77 -25.58
CA TRP A 72 -29.17 4.88 -25.94
C TRP A 72 -29.37 5.89 -24.80
N TRP A 73 -29.42 5.43 -23.56
CA TRP A 73 -29.54 6.27 -22.36
C TRP A 73 -28.39 7.27 -22.23
N ARG A 74 -27.18 6.95 -22.73
CA ARG A 74 -26.06 7.90 -22.71
C ARG A 74 -26.33 9.07 -23.64
N THR A 75 -26.90 8.82 -24.81
CA THR A 75 -27.26 9.86 -25.79
C THR A 75 -28.25 10.84 -25.17
N LEU A 76 -29.25 10.34 -24.45
CA LEU A 76 -30.20 11.18 -23.70
C LEU A 76 -29.50 12.03 -22.63
N ILE A 77 -28.59 11.45 -21.84
CA ILE A 77 -27.80 12.21 -20.86
C ILE A 77 -26.97 13.30 -21.55
N LYS A 78 -26.43 13.06 -22.76
CA LYS A 78 -25.69 14.09 -23.50
C LYS A 78 -26.58 15.25 -23.94
N GLN A 79 -27.84 14.99 -24.26
CA GLN A 79 -28.81 16.02 -24.64
C GLN A 79 -29.26 16.85 -23.43
N ILE A 80 -29.54 16.21 -22.30
CA ILE A 80 -29.94 16.89 -21.06
C ILE A 80 -28.77 17.67 -20.45
N ILE A 81 -27.56 17.11 -20.50
CA ILE A 81 -26.36 17.70 -19.89
C ILE A 81 -25.24 17.76 -20.94
N PRO A 82 -25.23 18.79 -21.80
CA PRO A 82 -24.27 18.89 -22.90
C PRO A 82 -22.84 19.14 -22.41
N SER A 83 -22.67 19.81 -21.25
CA SER A 83 -21.36 20.10 -20.68
C SER A 83 -20.59 18.82 -20.35
N LEU A 84 -19.44 18.64 -21.00
CA LEU A 84 -18.53 17.53 -20.71
C LEU A 84 -18.01 17.59 -19.27
N LYS A 85 -17.67 18.80 -18.79
CA LYS A 85 -17.15 19.03 -17.44
C LYS A 85 -18.15 18.59 -16.37
N ILE A 86 -19.42 18.98 -16.50
CA ILE A 86 -20.48 18.62 -15.54
C ILE A 86 -20.71 17.10 -15.56
N ARG A 87 -20.78 16.49 -16.75
CA ARG A 87 -20.90 15.02 -16.90
C ARG A 87 -19.75 14.27 -16.23
N GLN A 88 -18.51 14.77 -16.36
CA GLN A 88 -17.35 14.17 -15.71
C GLN A 88 -17.43 14.29 -14.18
N ILE A 89 -17.84 15.45 -13.66
CA ILE A 89 -18.03 15.66 -12.21
C ILE A 89 -19.08 14.68 -11.66
N MET A 90 -20.24 14.56 -12.30
CA MET A 90 -21.28 13.63 -11.87
C MET A 90 -20.84 12.18 -11.97
N LYS A 91 -20.22 11.77 -13.08
CA LYS A 91 -19.66 10.43 -13.24
C LYS A 91 -18.69 10.10 -12.11
N ASN A 92 -17.77 11.01 -11.80
CA ASN A 92 -16.81 10.84 -10.70
C ASN A 92 -17.52 10.78 -9.34
N ARG A 93 -18.55 11.59 -9.10
CA ARG A 93 -19.34 11.57 -7.86
C ARG A 93 -20.08 10.24 -7.68
N ILE A 94 -20.74 9.74 -8.72
CA ILE A 94 -21.45 8.45 -8.70
C ILE A 94 -20.46 7.31 -8.50
N GLN A 95 -19.32 7.33 -9.22
CA GLN A 95 -18.29 6.32 -9.08
C GLN A 95 -17.74 6.29 -7.64
N ARG A 96 -17.41 7.45 -7.07
CA ARG A 96 -16.94 7.55 -5.67
C ARG A 96 -18.00 7.07 -4.67
N ALA A 97 -19.27 7.44 -4.87
CA ALA A 97 -20.36 6.99 -4.00
C ALA A 97 -20.52 5.46 -4.01
N ASN A 98 -20.25 4.83 -5.17
CA ASN A 98 -20.30 3.38 -5.35
C ASN A 98 -19.04 2.65 -4.87
N ILE A 99 -18.06 3.34 -4.30
CA ILE A 99 -16.85 2.72 -3.78
C ILE A 99 -16.94 2.62 -2.25
N SER A 100 -16.48 1.50 -1.69
CA SER A 100 -16.19 1.33 -0.26
C SER A 100 -14.75 0.87 -0.06
N ALA A 101 -14.19 1.15 1.12
CA ALA A 101 -12.87 0.65 1.48
C ALA A 101 -12.86 -0.89 1.41
N PHE A 102 -11.79 -1.44 0.85
CA PHE A 102 -11.59 -2.88 0.78
C PHE A 102 -10.37 -3.26 1.60
N ASN A 103 -10.63 -4.00 2.67
CA ASN A 103 -9.61 -4.70 3.43
C ASN A 103 -9.72 -6.18 3.06
N PRO A 104 -8.67 -6.79 2.46
CA PRO A 104 -8.68 -8.21 2.20
C PRO A 104 -8.83 -8.99 3.53
N PRO A 105 -9.47 -10.17 3.52
CA PRO A 105 -9.52 -11.00 4.71
C PRO A 105 -8.11 -11.36 5.14
N LYS A 106 -7.89 -11.44 6.46
CA LYS A 106 -6.63 -11.94 7.00
C LYS A 106 -6.53 -13.43 6.69
N ILE A 107 -5.34 -13.89 6.30
CA ILE A 107 -5.03 -15.31 6.20
C ILE A 107 -5.19 -15.97 7.57
N SER A 108 -5.62 -17.23 7.60
CA SER A 108 -5.74 -17.97 8.85
C SER A 108 -4.38 -18.18 9.49
N GLN A 109 -4.37 -18.40 10.80
CA GLN A 109 -3.14 -18.68 11.53
C GLN A 109 -2.41 -19.93 10.99
N LYS A 110 -3.17 -20.96 10.61
CA LYS A 110 -2.64 -22.18 9.99
C LYS A 110 -1.99 -21.90 8.65
N GLU A 111 -2.64 -21.11 7.80
CA GLU A 111 -2.05 -20.70 6.51
C GLU A 111 -0.79 -19.86 6.70
N ARG A 112 -0.80 -18.93 7.67
CA ARG A 112 0.38 -18.12 8.01
C ARG A 112 1.55 -18.99 8.46
N GLN A 113 1.30 -19.97 9.32
CA GLN A 113 2.31 -20.95 9.76
C GLN A 113 2.84 -21.78 8.59
N ASN A 114 1.95 -22.26 7.71
CA ASN A 114 2.35 -23.01 6.53
C ASN A 114 3.24 -22.17 5.60
N ILE A 115 2.86 -20.92 5.33
CA ILE A 115 3.64 -20.01 4.47
C ILE A 115 5.01 -19.74 5.08
N TYR A 116 5.07 -19.44 6.38
CA TYR A 116 6.32 -19.24 7.10
C TYR A 116 7.23 -20.48 7.00
N ASN A 117 6.73 -21.64 7.40
CA ASN A 117 7.51 -22.87 7.45
C ASN A 117 7.95 -23.35 6.07
N SER A 118 7.13 -23.16 5.04
CA SER A 118 7.42 -23.65 3.69
C SER A 118 8.30 -22.71 2.86
N TYR A 119 8.31 -21.41 3.15
CA TYR A 119 8.96 -20.43 2.27
C TYR A 119 9.88 -19.44 2.96
N PHE A 120 9.60 -19.01 4.20
CA PHE A 120 10.27 -17.84 4.77
C PHE A 120 11.08 -18.10 6.04
N LYS A 121 10.99 -19.29 6.64
CA LYS A 121 11.67 -19.59 7.91
C LYS A 121 13.18 -19.32 7.81
N ASP A 122 13.83 -19.90 6.82
CA ASP A 122 15.29 -19.77 6.65
C ASP A 122 15.66 -18.36 6.17
N ASP A 123 14.88 -17.77 5.28
CA ASP A 123 15.07 -16.38 4.81
C ASP A 123 15.04 -15.37 5.96
N ILE A 124 14.06 -15.50 6.87
CA ILE A 124 13.91 -14.62 8.03
C ILE A 124 15.08 -14.81 8.99
N HIS A 125 15.45 -16.06 9.28
CA HIS A 125 16.59 -16.36 10.16
C HIS A 125 17.91 -15.79 9.61
N ASN A 126 18.17 -16.00 8.32
CA ASN A 126 19.36 -15.49 7.66
C ASN A 126 19.36 -13.95 7.62
N LEU A 127 18.21 -13.33 7.36
CA LEU A 127 18.09 -11.87 7.35
C LEU A 127 18.28 -11.26 8.74
N GLU A 128 17.72 -11.87 9.78
CA GLU A 128 17.89 -11.46 11.18
C GLU A 128 19.37 -11.49 11.60
N GLY A 129 20.08 -12.58 11.25
CA GLY A 129 21.52 -12.68 11.50
C GLY A 129 22.35 -11.66 10.71
N LEU A 130 22.04 -11.48 9.42
CA LEU A 130 22.72 -10.53 8.55
C LEU A 130 22.57 -9.07 9.00
N LEU A 131 21.37 -8.71 9.46
CA LEU A 131 21.06 -7.35 9.92
C LEU A 131 21.33 -7.13 11.40
N ASN A 132 21.64 -8.20 12.14
CA ASN A 132 21.73 -8.22 13.61
C ASN A 132 20.52 -7.49 14.25
N ARG A 133 19.32 -7.86 13.82
CA ARG A 133 18.09 -7.13 14.14
C ARG A 133 16.93 -8.10 14.39
N ASP A 134 16.19 -7.87 15.46
CA ASP A 134 14.98 -8.64 15.80
C ASP A 134 13.92 -8.55 14.69
N LEU A 135 13.57 -9.72 14.12
CA LEU A 135 12.50 -9.91 13.14
C LEU A 135 11.41 -10.86 13.65
N SER A 136 11.37 -11.11 14.97
CA SER A 136 10.46 -12.06 15.61
C SER A 136 8.97 -11.81 15.33
N ARG A 137 8.59 -10.56 15.00
CA ARG A 137 7.21 -10.19 14.61
C ARG A 137 6.73 -10.87 13.32
N TRP A 138 7.66 -11.29 12.46
CA TRP A 138 7.34 -12.01 11.23
C TRP A 138 7.13 -13.51 11.47
N ILE A 139 7.58 -14.02 12.62
CA ILE A 139 7.37 -15.40 13.05
C ILE A 139 5.90 -15.56 13.50
N PRO A 140 5.15 -16.53 12.98
CA PRO A 140 3.72 -16.67 13.25
C PRO A 140 3.40 -17.18 14.65
N PHE A 141 4.39 -17.60 15.45
CA PHE A 141 4.18 -18.20 16.77
C PHE A 141 4.19 -17.21 17.93
N ASN A 142 4.47 -15.94 17.64
CA ASN A 142 4.48 -14.82 18.58
C ASN A 142 3.20 -13.97 18.48
#